data_AF-A0A931XT29-F1
#
_entry.id   AF-A0A931XT29-F1
#
_cell.length_a   1.000
_cell.length_b   1.000
_cell.length_c   1.000
_cell.angle_alpha   90.00
_cell.angle_beta   90.00
_cell.angle_gamma   90.00
#
_symmetry.space_group_name_H-M   'P 1'
#
loop_
_entity.id
_entity.type
_entity.pdbx_description
1 polymer ?
#
loop_
_entity_poly.entity_id
_entity_poly.type
_entity_poly.pdbx_seq_one_letter_code
_entity_poly.pdbx_strand_id
1 'polypeptide(L)' 'MSAPRPTRARFSPAGHQLRLVVEARALERQRKEAVAQLCVPPGTTFTITCDEGPYLDGEDTAPPPLAYLTASVAF' A
#
# COMPACT_ATOMS: atom_id res chain seq x y z
N MET A 1 -31.98 3.07 -36.61
CA MET A 1 -30.96 3.95 -35.98
C MET A 1 -30.19 3.10 -34.97
N SER A 2 -28.90 2.87 -35.18
CA SER A 2 -28.07 2.03 -34.29
C SER A 2 -27.41 2.91 -33.23
N ALA A 3 -27.48 2.49 -31.96
CA ALA A 3 -26.90 3.24 -30.83
C ALA A 3 -25.36 3.32 -30.95
N PRO A 4 -24.73 4.46 -30.56
CA PRO A 4 -23.28 4.58 -30.58
C PRO A 4 -22.63 3.58 -29.61
N ARG A 5 -21.62 2.85 -30.10
CA ARG A 5 -20.86 1.91 -29.25
C ARG A 5 -20.12 2.69 -28.16
N PRO A 6 -20.10 2.20 -26.91
CA PRO A 6 -19.32 2.82 -25.86
C PRO A 6 -17.83 2.80 -26.24
N THR A 7 -17.24 3.99 -26.31
CA THR A 7 -15.81 4.18 -26.57
C THR A 7 -15.05 3.51 -25.43
N ARG A 8 -14.33 2.41 -25.73
CA ARG A 8 -13.37 1.84 -24.77
C ARG A 8 -12.42 2.96 -24.34
N ALA A 9 -12.37 3.25 -23.04
CA ALA A 9 -11.40 4.18 -22.49
C ALA A 9 -10.00 3.73 -22.94
N ARG A 10 -9.33 4.54 -23.76
CA ARG A 10 -7.95 4.30 -24.16
C ARG A 10 -7.07 4.67 -22.98
N PHE A 11 -6.19 3.77 -22.57
CA PHE A 11 -5.08 4.10 -21.68
C PHE A 11 -4.26 5.22 -22.32
N SER A 12 -4.17 6.36 -21.63
CA SER A 12 -3.23 7.44 -21.99
C SER A 12 -1.82 7.01 -21.58
N PRO A 13 -0.80 7.09 -22.47
CA PRO A 13 0.60 6.87 -22.11
C PRO A 13 1.10 7.91 -21.09
N ALA A 14 0.49 9.09 -21.06
CA ALA A 14 0.59 10.01 -19.94
C ALA A 14 -0.31 9.48 -18.81
N GLY A 15 0.15 8.42 -18.13
CA GLY A 15 -0.56 7.80 -17.03
C GLY A 15 -0.75 8.77 -15.86
N HIS A 16 -1.75 8.50 -15.01
CA HIS A 16 -1.88 9.19 -13.74
C HIS A 16 -0.62 8.90 -12.91
N GLN A 17 0.22 9.91 -12.68
CA GLN A 17 1.41 9.75 -11.86
C GLN A 17 0.99 9.69 -10.38
N LEU A 18 1.29 8.57 -9.74
CA LEU A 18 1.26 8.46 -8.29
C LEU A 18 2.69 8.52 -7.76
N ARG A 19 2.94 9.41 -6.79
CA ARG A 19 4.21 9.44 -6.06
C ARG A 19 3.94 9.24 -4.59
N LEU A 20 4.49 8.15 -4.05
CA LEU A 20 4.48 7.84 -2.63
C LEU A 20 5.90 8.01 -2.10
N VAL A 21 6.04 8.69 -0.96
CA VAL A 21 7.28 8.67 -0.17
C VAL A 21 6.98 7.86 1.07
N VAL A 22 7.81 6.84 1.33
CA VAL A 22 7.62 5.93 2.46
C VAL A 22 8.89 5.92 3.30
N GLU A 23 8.75 6.21 4.58
CA GLU A 23 9.79 6.04 5.57
C GLU A 23 9.40 4.90 6.49
N ALA A 24 10.31 3.94 6.69
CA ALA A 24 10.07 2.78 7.54
C ALA A 24 11.15 2.66 8.60
N ARG A 25 10.74 2.24 9.80
CA ARG A 25 11.63 1.99 10.94
C ARG A 25 11.31 0.66 11.60
N ALA A 26 12.35 -0.04 12.02
CA ALA A 26 12.23 -1.13 12.97
C ALA A 26 12.03 -0.54 14.38
N LEU A 27 11.14 -1.16 15.14
CA LEU A 27 10.94 -0.90 16.56
C LEU A 27 11.54 -2.07 17.36
N GLU A 28 11.17 -2.17 18.62
CA GLU A 28 11.58 -3.30 19.45
C GLU A 28 10.97 -4.61 18.95
N ARG A 29 11.70 -5.72 19.16
CA ARG A 29 11.31 -7.08 18.75
C ARG A 29 11.01 -7.14 17.24
N GLN A 30 9.83 -7.64 16.87
CA GLN A 30 9.42 -7.78 15.47
C GLN A 30 8.53 -6.64 14.97
N ARG A 31 8.26 -5.61 15.78
CA ARG A 31 7.44 -4.47 15.36
C ARG A 31 8.17 -3.58 14.37
N LYS A 32 7.43 -3.11 13.36
CA LYS A 32 7.90 -2.16 12.35
C LYS A 32 6.79 -1.15 12.10
N GLU A 33 7.18 0.08 11.80
CA GLU A 33 6.26 1.16 11.45
C GLU A 33 6.72 1.81 10.14
N ALA A 34 5.79 2.04 9.23
CA ALA A 34 6.01 2.77 8.00
C ALA A 34 5.02 3.93 7.88
N VAL A 35 5.51 5.12 7.54
CA VAL A 35 4.70 6.30 7.24
C VAL A 35 4.78 6.53 5.73
N ALA A 36 3.63 6.45 5.05
CA ALA A 36 3.52 6.63 3.62
C ALA A 36 2.73 7.90 3.30
N GLN A 37 3.35 8.80 2.54
CA GLN A 37 2.75 10.05 2.09
C GLN A 37 2.48 10.00 0.60
N LEU A 38 1.23 10.26 0.19
CA LEU A 38 0.90 10.50 -1.21
C LEU A 38 1.28 11.94 -1.60
N CYS A 39 2.37 12.08 -2.36
CA CYS A 39 2.93 13.36 -2.78
C CYS A 39 2.34 13.86 -4.11
N VAL A 40 1.95 12.94 -5.01
CA VAL A 40 1.35 13.28 -6.30
C VAL A 40 0.20 12.32 -6.59
N PRO A 41 -1.04 12.83 -6.81
CA PRO A 41 -1.47 14.16 -6.37
C PRO A 41 -1.32 14.27 -4.83
N PRO A 42 -1.01 15.45 -4.26
CA PRO A 42 -0.91 15.59 -2.81
C PRO A 42 -2.18 15.08 -2.13
N GLY A 43 -2.03 14.21 -1.14
CA GLY A 43 -3.15 13.57 -0.48
C GLY A 43 -2.80 13.05 0.90
N THR A 44 -3.53 12.02 1.33
CA THR A 44 -3.46 11.47 2.67
C THR A 44 -2.09 10.84 2.98
N THR A 45 -1.64 11.05 4.22
CA THR A 45 -0.56 10.28 4.83
C THR A 45 -1.18 9.17 5.67
N PHE A 46 -0.67 7.95 5.56
CA PHE A 46 -1.12 6.81 6.36
C PHE A 46 0.07 6.10 7.01
N THR A 47 -0.17 5.57 8.20
CA THR A 47 0.79 4.75 8.94
C THR A 47 0.40 3.29 8.83
N ILE A 48 1.36 2.43 8.54
CA ILE A 48 1.23 0.97 8.58
C ILE A 48 2.14 0.46 9.68
N THR A 49 1.59 -0.32 10.59
CA THR A 49 2.36 -1.11 11.56
C THR A 49 2.26 -2.58 11.22
N CYS A 50 3.34 -3.32 11.42
CA CYS A 50 3.32 -4.77 11.34
C CYS A 50 4.13 -5.39 12.47
N ASP A 51 3.77 -6.62 12.85
CA ASP A 51 4.41 -7.41 13.89
C ASP A 51 4.28 -8.88 13.52
N GLU A 52 5.20 -9.72 14.01
CA GLU A 52 5.10 -11.16 13.82
C GLU A 52 4.40 -11.83 15.02
N GLY A 53 3.98 -13.08 14.85
CA GLY A 53 3.49 -13.90 15.95
C GLY A 53 4.62 -14.46 16.84
N PRO A 54 4.29 -15.09 17.98
CA PRO A 54 5.27 -15.63 18.92
C PRO A 54 6.25 -16.64 18.32
N TYR A 55 5.86 -17.35 17.27
CA TYR A 55 6.72 -18.29 16.55
C TYR A 55 7.99 -17.64 15.95
N LEU A 56 7.94 -16.34 15.64
CA LEU A 56 9.07 -15.56 15.11
C LEU A 56 9.57 -14.52 16.12
N ASP A 57 9.33 -14.72 17.42
CA ASP A 57 9.70 -13.79 18.49
C ASP A 57 9.03 -12.41 18.36
N GLY A 58 7.84 -12.35 17.76
CA GLY A 58 6.97 -11.17 17.78
C GLY A 58 5.96 -11.18 18.93
N GLU A 59 5.10 -10.17 18.98
CA GLU A 59 4.07 -10.02 20.03
C GLU A 59 2.63 -10.08 19.49
N ASP A 60 2.44 -10.39 18.21
CA ASP A 60 1.13 -10.50 17.55
C ASP A 60 0.26 -9.25 17.70
N THR A 61 0.90 -8.07 17.73
CA THR A 61 0.21 -6.78 17.97
C THR A 61 -0.34 -6.12 16.70
N ALA A 62 0.05 -6.62 15.53
CA ALA A 62 -0.40 -6.18 14.21
C ALA A 62 -0.24 -7.33 13.19
N PRO A 63 -0.87 -7.28 12.00
CA PRO A 63 -0.67 -8.30 10.97
C PRO A 63 0.82 -8.44 10.58
N PRO A 64 1.28 -9.65 10.21
CA PRO A 64 2.65 -9.83 9.75
C PRO A 64 2.91 -9.09 8.44
N PRO A 65 4.15 -8.65 8.18
CA PRO A 65 4.50 -7.96 6.94
C PRO A 65 4.09 -8.75 5.68
N LEU A 66 4.12 -10.07 5.72
CA LEU A 66 3.65 -10.92 4.62
C LEU A 66 2.14 -10.77 4.33
N ALA A 67 1.32 -10.47 5.34
CA ALA A 67 -0.11 -10.21 5.13
C ALA A 67 -0.33 -8.93 4.32
N TYR A 68 0.44 -7.86 4.58
CA TYR A 68 0.37 -6.63 3.80
C TYR A 68 0.89 -6.82 2.38
N LEU A 69 2.00 -7.55 2.20
CA LEU A 69 2.52 -7.87 0.87
C LEU A 69 1.49 -8.65 0.04
N THR A 70 0.89 -9.70 0.60
CA THR A 70 -0.10 -10.51 -0.12
C THR A 70 -1.38 -9.73 -0.41
N ALA A 71 -1.87 -8.91 0.53
CA ALA A 71 -2.99 -8.00 0.28
C ALA A 71 -2.70 -7.02 -0.87
N SER A 72 -1.48 -6.45 -0.94
CA SER A 72 -1.09 -5.50 -1.99
C SER A 72 -0.97 -6.11 -3.39
N VAL A 73 -0.78 -7.43 -3.48
CA VAL A 73 -0.79 -8.14 -4.76
C VAL A 73 -2.23 -8.41 -5.22
N ALA A 74 -3.17 -8.54 -4.27
CA ALA A 74 -4.55 -8.85 -4.57
C ALA A 74 -5.38 -7.65 -5.06
N PHE A 75 -4.98 -6.41 -4.74
CA PHE A 75 -5.70 -5.16 -5.04
C PHE A 75 -4.81 -4.19 -5.82
#